data_AF-A0A533SU05-F1
#
_entry.id   AF-A0A533SU05-F1
#
_cell.length_a   1.000
_cell.length_b   1.000
_cell.length_c   1.000
_cell.angle_alpha   90.00
_cell.angle_beta   90.00
_cell.angle_gamma   90.00
#
_symmetry.space_group_name_H-M   'P 1'
#
loop_
_entity.id
_entity.type
_entity.pdbx_description
1 polymer ?
#
loop_
_entity_poly.entity_id
_entity_poly.type
_entity_poly.pdbx_seq_one_letter_code
_entity_poly.pdbx_strand_id
1 'polypeptide(L)'
;MHGNTARLTRTLALALLVAFLAGLGWTSLVRAQAAAQPVKLIMFWGDGCPHCAEAKPFLEGLKEKYPNLELDFYEVWYNDANLKMMQQMADQYGFKASGVPTIFIGDKHWVGFSEGIAAEIEATIQASSTGSGEVAVEGEDVIDLPLFGKVDLQKQSLLVSTLLIAFVDGVNPCSVWVLTMLLALTLHTGSRKKVFVIGLIFLTVTAAVYALFITGLFTVLKIVSFTKWIQVIVALVSLFFAIVNIKDYFWYKEGISFTIDDSKKPGIFQRMRKVLDAGDSFWGTVGATIVLAAGVSLVEFSCTAGFPVLWTNLLTAQNVAPAVFIGLLLVYMLIYQLDELVIFGTAVFSLKASKLEEKHGRILKLVGGVLMLALAIVMLVKPSLMSNLSSSLIIFAIAFVLTALVLLLHRKILPSFGIWIGSERDEHRKGGAKKKKH
;
A
#
# COMPACT_ATOMS: atom_id res chain seq x y z
N MET A 1 -9.00 -79.68 -38.62
CA MET A 1 -8.53 -79.25 -37.28
C MET A 1 -7.61 -78.02 -37.33
N HIS A 2 -7.92 -76.98 -38.12
CA HIS A 2 -7.06 -75.78 -38.28
C HIS A 2 -7.66 -74.48 -37.67
N GLY A 3 -8.86 -74.55 -37.07
CA GLY A 3 -9.56 -73.37 -36.53
C GLY A 3 -9.30 -73.06 -35.05
N ASN A 4 -8.79 -74.04 -34.27
CA ASN A 4 -8.62 -73.87 -32.81
C ASN A 4 -7.28 -73.26 -32.40
N THR A 5 -6.24 -73.37 -33.22
CA THR A 5 -4.91 -72.81 -32.91
C THR A 5 -4.87 -71.29 -33.02
N ALA A 6 -5.60 -70.71 -33.99
CA ALA A 6 -5.65 -69.26 -34.20
C ALA A 6 -6.49 -68.50 -33.15
N ARG A 7 -7.50 -69.15 -32.54
CA ARG A 7 -8.26 -68.57 -31.42
C ARG A 7 -7.46 -68.60 -30.13
N LEU A 8 -6.71 -69.67 -29.88
CA LEU A 8 -5.90 -69.82 -28.67
C LEU A 8 -4.73 -68.84 -28.63
N THR A 9 -4.08 -68.56 -29.77
CA THR A 9 -3.00 -67.58 -29.86
C THR A 9 -3.50 -66.15 -29.70
N ARG A 10 -4.70 -65.82 -30.20
CA ARG A 10 -5.31 -64.50 -30.00
C ARG A 10 -5.77 -64.27 -28.55
N THR A 11 -6.30 -65.29 -27.87
CA THR A 11 -6.69 -65.16 -26.46
C THR A 11 -5.47 -65.11 -25.53
N LEU A 12 -4.39 -65.83 -25.83
CA LEU A 12 -3.13 -65.73 -25.09
C LEU A 12 -2.45 -64.36 -25.28
N ALA A 13 -2.44 -63.83 -26.51
CA ALA A 13 -1.86 -62.52 -26.77
C ALA A 13 -2.65 -61.39 -26.08
N LEU A 14 -3.99 -61.48 -26.06
CA LEU A 14 -4.84 -60.50 -25.36
C LEU A 14 -4.68 -60.62 -23.83
N ALA A 15 -4.57 -61.84 -23.29
CA ALA A 15 -4.33 -62.06 -21.87
C ALA A 15 -2.94 -61.56 -21.42
N LEU A 16 -1.91 -61.77 -22.24
CA LEU A 16 -0.56 -61.24 -21.99
C LEU A 16 -0.51 -59.71 -22.10
N LEU A 17 -1.26 -59.10 -23.03
CA LEU A 17 -1.34 -57.64 -23.14
C LEU A 17 -2.08 -57.01 -21.95
N VAL A 18 -3.17 -57.64 -21.48
CA VAL A 18 -3.91 -57.19 -20.28
C VAL A 18 -3.09 -57.41 -19.01
N ALA A 19 -2.32 -58.49 -18.90
CA ALA A 19 -1.39 -58.70 -17.80
C ALA A 19 -0.21 -57.69 -17.82
N PHE A 20 0.28 -57.32 -19.00
CA PHE A 20 1.33 -56.31 -19.16
C PHE A 20 0.83 -54.88 -18.84
N LEU A 21 -0.40 -54.55 -19.25
CA LEU A 21 -1.04 -53.27 -18.94
C LEU A 21 -1.49 -53.16 -17.47
N ALA A 22 -1.87 -54.28 -16.83
CA ALA A 22 -2.14 -54.33 -15.39
C ALA A 22 -0.84 -54.29 -14.55
N GLY A 23 0.28 -54.79 -15.08
CA GLY A 23 1.59 -54.74 -14.43
C GLY A 23 2.24 -53.35 -14.44
N LEU A 24 1.85 -52.47 -15.36
CA LEU A 24 2.36 -51.10 -15.44
C LEU A 24 1.60 -50.09 -14.56
N GLY A 25 0.55 -50.52 -13.85
CA GLY A 25 -0.31 -49.66 -13.02
C GLY A 25 -0.04 -49.71 -11.50
N TRP A 26 0.88 -50.56 -11.03
CA TRP A 26 1.15 -50.75 -9.59
C TRP A 26 2.65 -50.74 -9.26
N THR A 27 3.35 -49.68 -9.65
CA THR A 27 4.47 -49.24 -8.82
C THR A 27 3.89 -48.33 -7.74
N SER A 28 3.44 -48.93 -6.65
CA SER A 28 3.34 -48.19 -5.39
C SER A 28 4.74 -47.67 -5.10
N LEU A 29 4.98 -46.38 -5.35
CA LEU A 29 6.08 -45.67 -4.72
C LEU A 29 5.82 -45.78 -3.22
N VAL A 30 6.39 -46.81 -2.59
CA VAL A 30 6.65 -46.80 -1.17
C VAL A 30 7.64 -45.67 -0.98
N ARG A 31 7.12 -44.46 -0.76
CA ARG A 31 7.90 -43.33 -0.30
C ARG A 31 8.42 -43.78 1.05
N ALA A 32 9.71 -44.11 1.11
CA ALA A 32 10.37 -44.31 2.37
C ALA A 32 10.05 -43.08 3.22
N GLN A 33 9.31 -43.28 4.31
CA GLN A 33 9.05 -42.24 5.28
C GLN A 33 10.41 -42.00 5.94
N ALA A 34 11.18 -41.07 5.38
CA ALA A 34 12.37 -40.57 6.03
C ALA A 34 11.92 -40.13 7.43
N ALA A 35 12.52 -40.71 8.46
CA ALA A 35 12.27 -40.30 9.83
C ALA A 35 12.43 -38.78 9.87
N ALA A 36 11.37 -38.07 10.23
CA ALA A 36 11.38 -36.62 10.29
C ALA A 36 12.47 -36.21 11.28
N GLN A 37 13.51 -35.55 10.78
CA GLN A 37 14.57 -35.01 11.62
C GLN A 37 13.96 -33.96 12.56
N PRO A 38 14.34 -33.93 13.85
CA PRO A 38 13.83 -32.91 14.77
C PRO A 38 14.23 -31.52 14.27
N VAL A 39 13.25 -30.62 14.12
CA VAL A 39 13.47 -29.24 13.71
C VAL A 39 13.65 -28.43 14.99
N LYS A 40 14.86 -27.92 15.22
CA LYS A 40 15.17 -27.11 16.39
C LYS A 40 15.01 -25.63 16.08
N LEU A 41 14.19 -24.95 16.88
CA LEU A 41 13.98 -23.51 16.85
C LEU A 41 14.49 -22.90 18.14
N ILE A 42 15.41 -21.95 18.01
CA ILE A 42 15.98 -21.21 19.14
C ILE A 42 15.48 -19.77 19.05
N MET A 43 14.90 -19.25 20.13
CA MET A 43 14.56 -17.83 20.26
C MET A 43 15.25 -17.22 21.47
N PHE A 44 16.03 -16.17 21.21
CA PHE A 44 16.55 -15.28 22.24
C PHE A 44 15.54 -14.16 22.49
N TRP A 45 15.21 -13.91 23.76
CA TRP A 45 14.16 -12.97 24.18
C TRP A 45 14.59 -12.12 25.38
N GLY A 46 13.84 -11.08 25.70
CA GLY A 46 14.09 -10.21 26.86
C GLY A 46 12.85 -10.03 27.72
N ASP A 47 12.99 -9.98 29.04
CA ASP A 47 11.86 -9.75 29.94
C ASP A 47 11.32 -8.30 29.84
N GLY A 48 10.04 -8.16 29.50
CA GLY A 48 9.42 -6.87 29.15
C GLY A 48 9.45 -6.51 27.64
N CYS A 49 9.97 -7.40 26.78
CA CYS A 49 9.96 -7.22 25.32
C CYS A 49 8.56 -7.49 24.70
N PRO A 50 7.88 -6.48 24.09
CA PRO A 50 6.53 -6.67 23.54
C PRO A 50 6.48 -7.67 22.38
N HIS A 51 7.43 -7.59 21.45
CA HIS A 51 7.50 -8.52 20.31
C HIS A 51 7.79 -9.96 20.73
N CYS A 52 8.52 -10.16 21.83
CA CYS A 52 8.79 -11.47 22.38
C CYS A 52 7.52 -12.07 23.01
N ALA A 53 6.68 -11.24 23.63
CA ALA A 53 5.38 -11.64 24.16
C ALA A 53 4.37 -12.00 23.07
N GLU A 54 4.50 -11.44 21.86
CA GLU A 54 3.72 -11.84 20.68
C GLU A 54 4.28 -13.12 20.02
N ALA A 55 5.61 -13.24 19.92
CA ALA A 55 6.28 -14.37 19.27
C ALA A 55 6.10 -15.69 20.02
N LYS A 56 6.29 -15.67 21.35
CA LYS A 56 6.27 -16.86 22.19
C LYS A 56 4.99 -17.70 22.07
N PRO A 57 3.76 -17.15 22.21
CA PRO A 57 2.53 -17.93 22.09
C PRO A 57 2.32 -18.47 20.66
N PHE A 58 2.75 -17.72 19.63
CA PHE A 58 2.71 -18.20 18.25
C PHE A 58 3.61 -19.43 18.06
N LEU A 59 4.87 -19.35 18.51
CA LEU A 59 5.84 -20.45 18.40
C LEU A 59 5.40 -21.68 19.20
N GLU A 60 4.89 -21.49 20.41
CA GLU A 60 4.32 -22.56 21.23
C GLU A 60 3.12 -23.24 20.53
N GLY A 61 2.24 -22.46 19.88
CA GLY A 61 1.15 -23.01 19.07
C GLY A 61 1.62 -23.81 17.85
N LEU A 62 2.79 -23.49 17.27
CA LEU A 62 3.37 -24.30 16.19
C LEU A 62 3.82 -25.67 16.67
N LYS A 63 4.24 -25.83 17.92
CA LYS A 63 4.63 -27.13 18.48
C LYS A 63 3.46 -28.12 18.50
N GLU A 64 2.23 -27.62 18.69
CA GLU A 64 1.02 -28.47 18.61
C GLU A 64 0.78 -28.98 17.18
N LYS A 65 1.04 -28.14 16.17
CA LYS A 65 0.89 -28.49 14.75
C LYS A 65 2.04 -29.36 14.22
N TYR A 66 3.25 -29.17 14.73
CA TYR A 66 4.48 -29.86 14.30
C TYR A 66 5.14 -30.56 15.50
N PRO A 67 4.76 -31.83 15.81
CA PRO A 67 5.25 -32.54 17.00
C PRO A 67 6.78 -32.75 17.05
N ASN A 68 7.44 -32.67 15.90
CA ASN A 68 8.89 -32.80 15.77
C ASN A 68 9.64 -31.46 15.94
N LEU A 69 8.94 -30.39 16.32
CA LEU A 69 9.49 -29.06 16.58
C LEU A 69 9.96 -28.97 18.04
N GLU A 70 11.25 -28.74 18.22
CA GLU A 70 11.85 -28.41 19.51
C GLU A 70 11.99 -26.90 19.65
N LEU A 71 11.51 -26.35 20.76
CA LEU A 71 11.54 -24.92 21.05
C LEU A 71 12.47 -24.67 22.24
N ASP A 72 13.53 -23.89 22.02
CA ASP A 72 14.44 -23.44 23.07
C ASP A 72 14.38 -21.92 23.19
N PHE A 73 14.10 -21.43 24.39
CA PHE A 73 13.95 -20.00 24.68
C PHE A 73 14.99 -19.52 25.68
N TYR A 74 15.82 -18.55 25.28
CA TYR A 74 16.90 -18.01 26.10
C TYR A 74 16.68 -16.52 26.39
N GLU A 75 16.53 -16.17 27.66
CA GLU A 75 16.44 -14.76 28.09
C GLU A 75 17.84 -14.12 28.03
N VAL A 76 17.99 -12.90 27.49
CA VAL A 76 19.30 -12.24 27.28
C VAL A 76 19.50 -10.89 27.98
N TRP A 77 18.46 -10.26 28.53
CA TRP A 77 18.63 -8.95 29.21
C TRP A 77 19.14 -9.09 30.64
N TYR A 78 18.80 -10.19 31.30
CA TYR A 78 19.20 -10.48 32.68
C TYR A 78 20.11 -11.71 32.78
N ASN A 79 20.58 -12.24 31.64
CA ASN A 79 21.51 -13.37 31.58
C ASN A 79 22.63 -13.12 30.56
N ASP A 80 23.80 -12.73 31.08
CA ASP A 80 24.98 -12.42 30.28
C ASP A 80 25.52 -13.63 29.47
N ALA A 81 25.31 -14.86 29.96
CA ALA A 81 25.76 -16.05 29.25
C ALA A 81 24.94 -16.29 27.99
N ASN A 82 23.61 -16.14 28.09
CA ASN A 82 22.71 -16.24 26.95
C ASN A 82 22.91 -15.10 25.96
N LEU A 83 23.19 -13.88 26.45
CA LEU A 83 23.51 -12.73 25.58
C LEU A 83 24.76 -13.00 24.74
N LYS A 84 25.83 -13.53 25.36
CA LYS A 84 27.04 -13.94 24.64
C LYS A 84 26.76 -15.06 23.64
N MET A 85 25.92 -16.03 24.00
CA MET A 85 25.50 -17.10 23.10
C MET A 85 24.76 -16.54 21.87
N MET A 86 23.82 -15.59 22.08
CA MET A 86 23.12 -14.91 20.99
C MET A 86 24.08 -14.19 20.04
N GLN A 87 25.06 -13.47 20.60
CA GLN A 87 26.06 -12.75 19.81
C GLN A 87 26.95 -13.70 19.00
N GLN A 88 27.45 -14.77 19.64
CA GLN A 88 28.27 -15.79 18.96
C GLN A 88 27.50 -16.50 17.86
N MET A 89 26.23 -16.83 18.09
CA MET A 89 25.37 -17.40 17.05
C MET A 89 25.15 -16.38 15.93
N ALA A 90 24.81 -15.14 16.21
CA ALA A 90 24.62 -14.13 15.17
C ALA A 90 25.88 -13.95 14.30
N ASP A 91 27.06 -13.90 14.93
CA ASP A 91 28.35 -13.77 14.24
C ASP A 91 28.60 -14.94 13.28
N GLN A 92 28.21 -16.17 13.66
CA GLN A 92 28.33 -17.36 12.79
C GLN A 92 27.44 -17.28 11.55
N TYR A 93 26.29 -16.59 11.65
CA TYR A 93 25.36 -16.37 10.54
C TYR A 93 25.70 -15.08 9.75
N GLY A 94 26.81 -14.41 10.09
CA GLY A 94 27.32 -13.25 9.37
C GLY A 94 26.59 -11.95 9.68
N PHE A 95 25.86 -11.85 10.79
CA PHE A 95 25.17 -10.63 11.20
C PHE A 95 25.42 -10.29 12.67
N LYS A 96 25.11 -9.05 13.07
CA LYS A 96 25.12 -8.65 14.49
C LYS A 96 23.69 -8.56 15.00
N ALA A 97 23.35 -9.40 15.98
CA ALA A 97 22.05 -9.32 16.64
C ALA A 97 21.91 -7.98 17.37
N SER A 98 20.97 -7.15 16.92
CA SER A 98 20.76 -5.78 17.39
C SER A 98 19.55 -5.64 18.34
N GLY A 99 18.78 -6.70 18.55
CA GLY A 99 17.59 -6.69 19.40
C GLY A 99 16.96 -8.07 19.61
N VAL A 100 15.85 -8.09 20.33
CA VAL A 100 15.05 -9.30 20.62
C VAL A 100 13.59 -9.11 20.16
N PRO A 101 12.87 -10.17 19.78
CA PRO A 101 13.34 -11.56 19.72
C PRO A 101 14.29 -11.79 18.55
N THR A 102 15.32 -12.62 18.73
CA THR A 102 16.14 -13.15 17.63
C THR A 102 15.89 -14.64 17.52
N ILE A 103 15.42 -15.11 16.37
CA ILE A 103 14.94 -16.48 16.14
C ILE A 103 15.84 -17.17 15.13
N PHE A 104 16.18 -18.43 15.37
CA PHE A 104 17.02 -19.27 14.51
C PHE A 104 16.33 -20.61 14.23
N ILE A 105 16.36 -21.06 12.97
CA ILE A 105 15.89 -22.38 12.52
C ILE A 105 16.81 -22.88 11.40
N GLY A 106 17.58 -23.94 11.66
CA GLY A 106 18.59 -24.42 10.71
C GLY A 106 19.52 -23.26 10.29
N ASP A 107 19.70 -23.05 8.99
CA ASP A 107 20.56 -21.97 8.46
C ASP A 107 19.85 -20.61 8.33
N LYS A 108 18.59 -20.49 8.79
CA LYS A 108 17.82 -19.23 8.74
C LYS A 108 17.73 -18.54 10.09
N HIS A 109 17.63 -17.21 10.04
CA HIS A 109 17.48 -16.36 11.22
C HIS A 109 16.53 -15.18 10.95
N TRP A 110 15.93 -14.66 12.02
CA TRP A 110 15.06 -13.48 12.01
C TRP A 110 15.34 -12.60 13.24
N VAL A 111 15.20 -11.28 13.07
CA VAL A 111 15.28 -10.31 14.17
C VAL A 111 13.97 -9.53 14.23
N GLY A 112 13.32 -9.54 15.39
CA GLY A 112 11.98 -9.01 15.59
C GLY A 112 10.88 -10.06 15.36
N PHE A 113 9.62 -9.61 15.44
CA PHE A 113 8.45 -10.46 15.17
C PHE A 113 7.32 -9.62 14.57
N SER A 114 6.68 -10.16 13.53
CA SER A 114 5.54 -9.60 12.79
C SER A 114 4.73 -10.73 12.15
N GLU A 115 3.54 -10.44 11.61
CA GLU A 115 2.74 -11.47 10.92
C GLU A 115 3.47 -12.09 9.71
N GLY A 116 4.25 -11.30 8.97
CA GLY A 116 5.06 -11.80 7.85
C GLY A 116 6.18 -12.74 8.30
N ILE A 117 6.92 -12.36 9.36
CA ILE A 117 7.95 -13.21 9.97
C ILE A 117 7.32 -14.51 10.51
N ALA A 118 6.13 -14.44 11.10
CA ALA A 118 5.40 -15.61 11.57
C ALA A 118 5.10 -16.59 10.42
N ALA A 119 4.65 -16.10 9.27
CA ALA A 119 4.42 -16.92 8.08
C ALA A 119 5.71 -17.55 7.55
N GLU A 120 6.81 -16.80 7.51
CA GLU A 120 8.12 -17.32 7.08
C GLU A 120 8.67 -18.42 7.99
N ILE A 121 8.48 -18.28 9.31
CA ILE A 121 8.86 -19.28 10.31
C ILE A 121 8.07 -20.58 10.09
N GLU A 122 6.74 -20.48 9.97
CA GLU A 122 5.88 -21.66 9.73
C GLU A 122 6.25 -22.35 8.40
N ALA A 123 6.48 -21.58 7.33
CA ALA A 123 6.93 -22.11 6.04
C ALA A 123 8.30 -22.81 6.14
N THR A 124 9.24 -22.26 6.92
CA THR A 124 10.56 -22.87 7.11
C THR A 124 10.47 -24.19 7.89
N ILE A 125 9.58 -24.28 8.88
CA ILE A 125 9.30 -25.52 9.63
C ILE A 125 8.64 -26.57 8.73
N GLN A 126 7.70 -26.16 7.87
CA GLN A 126 7.09 -27.06 6.88
C GLN A 126 8.12 -27.62 5.89
N ALA A 127 9.03 -26.77 5.38
CA ALA A 127 10.09 -27.20 4.47
C ALA A 127 11.07 -28.17 5.15
N SER A 128 11.44 -27.88 6.40
CA SER A 128 12.38 -28.70 7.17
C SER A 128 11.78 -30.06 7.58
N SER A 129 10.47 -30.14 7.76
CA SER A 129 9.77 -31.38 8.13
C SER A 129 9.44 -32.31 6.96
N THR A 130 9.46 -31.82 5.72
CA THR A 130 9.12 -32.62 4.52
C THR A 130 10.31 -33.15 3.72
N GLY A 131 11.55 -32.83 4.12
CA GLY A 131 12.77 -33.36 3.51
C GLY A 131 12.96 -32.99 2.04
N SER A 132 12.18 -32.04 1.52
CA SER A 132 12.36 -31.48 0.19
C SER A 132 13.38 -30.34 0.27
N GLY A 133 14.62 -30.65 -0.07
CA GLY A 133 15.58 -29.64 -0.50
C GLY A 133 14.98 -28.79 -1.61
N GLU A 134 15.15 -27.48 -1.45
CA GLU A 134 14.78 -26.41 -2.39
C GLU A 134 13.37 -26.54 -2.99
N VAL A 135 12.39 -25.98 -2.27
CA VAL A 135 11.17 -25.49 -2.88
C VAL A 135 11.18 -23.98 -2.75
N ALA A 136 11.16 -23.30 -3.90
CA ALA A 136 10.85 -21.89 -4.00
C ALA A 136 9.49 -21.66 -3.31
N VAL A 137 9.49 -20.94 -2.20
CA VAL A 137 8.24 -20.51 -1.54
C VAL A 137 8.10 -19.02 -1.75
N GLU A 138 6.94 -18.66 -2.30
CA GLU A 138 6.42 -17.32 -2.48
C GLU A 138 6.41 -16.58 -1.13
N GLY A 139 7.45 -15.78 -0.89
CA GLY A 139 7.46 -14.76 0.16
C GLY A 139 6.76 -13.50 -0.34
N GLU A 140 6.24 -12.72 0.60
CA GLU A 140 5.45 -11.48 0.44
C GLU A 140 6.11 -10.35 -0.38
N ASP A 141 7.27 -10.60 -1.00
CA ASP A 141 8.01 -9.67 -1.85
C ASP A 141 7.72 -9.83 -3.34
N VAL A 142 6.71 -10.61 -3.70
CA VAL A 142 6.25 -10.77 -5.08
C VAL A 142 5.13 -9.75 -5.36
N ILE A 143 5.45 -8.70 -6.10
CA ILE A 143 4.45 -7.81 -6.68
C ILE A 143 3.77 -8.51 -7.85
N ASP A 144 2.48 -8.77 -7.75
CA ASP A 144 1.68 -9.23 -8.88
C ASP A 144 1.24 -8.00 -9.71
N LEU A 145 1.87 -7.80 -10.87
CA LEU A 145 1.55 -6.71 -11.79
C LEU A 145 0.46 -7.16 -12.78
N PRO A 146 -0.66 -6.41 -12.93
CA PRO A 146 -1.82 -6.82 -13.72
C PRO A 146 -1.58 -7.00 -15.24
N LEU A 147 -0.39 -6.63 -15.74
CA LEU A 147 0.06 -6.83 -17.13
C LEU A 147 1.36 -7.64 -17.27
N PHE A 148 2.13 -7.79 -16.19
CA PHE A 148 3.48 -8.37 -16.23
C PHE A 148 3.64 -9.63 -15.35
N GLY A 149 2.62 -9.98 -14.56
CA GLY A 149 2.63 -11.14 -13.66
C GLY A 149 3.41 -10.91 -12.37
N LYS A 150 3.69 -12.01 -11.66
CA LYS A 150 4.42 -12.06 -10.39
C LYS A 150 5.88 -11.61 -10.55
N VAL A 151 6.25 -10.48 -9.95
CA VAL A 151 7.62 -9.92 -9.92
C VAL A 151 8.16 -9.92 -8.50
N ASP A 152 9.17 -10.75 -8.25
CA ASP A 152 9.89 -10.86 -6.97
C ASP A 152 10.87 -9.70 -6.79
N LEU A 153 10.59 -8.81 -5.84
CA LEU A 153 11.36 -7.61 -5.54
C LEU A 153 12.74 -7.89 -4.95
N GLN A 154 12.96 -9.05 -4.32
CA GLN A 154 14.28 -9.43 -3.81
C GLN A 154 15.22 -9.87 -4.93
N LYS A 155 14.67 -10.35 -6.05
CA LYS A 155 15.42 -10.68 -7.27
C LYS A 155 15.64 -9.48 -8.18
N GLN A 156 14.91 -8.40 -7.95
CA GLN A 156 15.12 -7.13 -8.65
C GLN A 156 16.24 -6.33 -8.00
N SER A 157 16.95 -5.54 -8.81
CA SER A 157 17.91 -4.59 -8.25
C SER A 157 17.17 -3.58 -7.36
N LEU A 158 17.82 -3.15 -6.26
CA LEU A 158 17.29 -2.12 -5.36
C LEU A 158 16.81 -0.87 -6.11
N LEU A 159 17.46 -0.55 -7.23
CA LEU A 159 17.08 0.54 -8.12
C LEU A 159 15.70 0.30 -8.76
N VAL A 160 15.44 -0.88 -9.32
CA VAL A 160 14.15 -1.21 -9.94
C VAL A 160 13.03 -1.17 -8.91
N SER A 161 13.24 -1.77 -7.74
CA SER A 161 12.26 -1.72 -6.65
C SER A 161 11.99 -0.27 -6.19
N THR A 162 13.03 0.57 -6.12
CA THR A 162 12.89 2.01 -5.83
C THR A 162 12.07 2.72 -6.90
N LEU A 163 12.34 2.50 -8.19
CA LEU A 163 11.61 3.12 -9.31
C LEU A 163 10.12 2.74 -9.29
N LEU A 164 9.81 1.47 -9.07
CA LEU A 164 8.44 0.97 -9.03
C LEU A 164 7.66 1.53 -7.83
N ILE A 165 8.25 1.49 -6.63
CA ILE A 165 7.60 1.99 -5.41
C ILE A 165 7.38 3.50 -5.53
N ALA A 166 8.40 4.26 -5.94
CA ALA A 166 8.30 5.71 -6.07
C ALA A 166 7.27 6.15 -7.12
N PHE A 167 7.15 5.41 -8.23
CA PHE A 167 6.16 5.70 -9.27
C PHE A 167 4.73 5.49 -8.78
N VAL A 168 4.48 4.38 -8.07
CA VAL A 168 3.16 4.12 -7.51
C VAL A 168 2.80 5.15 -6.44
N ASP A 169 3.76 5.51 -5.60
CA ASP A 169 3.60 6.53 -4.57
C ASP A 169 3.31 7.92 -5.17
N GLY A 170 4.02 8.31 -6.25
CA GLY A 170 3.80 9.58 -6.94
C GLY A 170 2.43 9.73 -7.62
N VAL A 171 1.75 8.62 -7.93
CA VAL A 171 0.41 8.59 -8.54
C VAL A 171 -0.68 8.32 -7.50
N ASN A 172 -0.48 8.74 -6.25
CA ASN A 172 -1.46 8.51 -5.20
C ASN A 172 -2.68 9.46 -5.29
N PRO A 173 -3.87 9.04 -4.77
CA PRO A 173 -5.09 9.86 -4.79
C PRO A 173 -4.98 11.21 -4.08
N CYS A 174 -4.13 11.30 -3.04
CA CYS A 174 -3.96 12.52 -2.27
C CYS A 174 -3.18 13.56 -3.10
N SER A 175 -2.10 13.18 -3.80
CA SER A 175 -1.36 14.03 -4.74
C SER A 175 -2.26 14.55 -5.86
N VAL A 176 -3.12 13.71 -6.44
CA VAL A 176 -4.07 14.15 -7.48
C VAL A 176 -5.06 15.19 -6.93
N TRP A 177 -5.57 15.01 -5.72
CA TRP A 177 -6.45 15.99 -5.07
C TRP A 177 -5.72 17.30 -4.79
N VAL A 178 -4.50 17.23 -4.28
CA VAL A 178 -3.63 18.38 -4.01
C VAL A 178 -3.34 19.18 -5.29
N LEU A 179 -3.00 18.49 -6.37
CA LEU A 179 -2.78 19.10 -7.69
C LEU A 179 -4.03 19.85 -8.17
N THR A 180 -5.23 19.34 -7.92
CA THR A 180 -6.47 20.04 -8.29
C THR A 180 -6.65 21.33 -7.49
N MET A 181 -6.26 21.34 -6.22
CA MET A 181 -6.32 22.54 -5.36
C MET A 181 -5.27 23.56 -5.77
N LEU A 182 -4.03 23.13 -6.03
CA LEU A 182 -2.96 23.95 -6.59
C LEU A 182 -3.40 24.58 -7.92
N LEU A 183 -4.02 23.80 -8.80
CA LEU A 183 -4.54 24.28 -10.07
C LEU A 183 -5.65 25.31 -9.88
N ALA A 184 -6.59 25.08 -8.96
CA ALA A 184 -7.66 26.02 -8.65
C ALA A 184 -7.13 27.37 -8.12
N LEU A 185 -6.07 27.35 -7.31
CA LEU A 185 -5.45 28.56 -6.76
C LEU A 185 -4.64 29.35 -7.80
N THR A 186 -3.92 28.64 -8.68
CA THR A 186 -3.00 29.26 -9.64
C THR A 186 -3.69 29.70 -10.93
N LEU A 187 -4.78 29.05 -11.34
CA LEU A 187 -5.49 29.36 -12.58
C LEU A 187 -6.00 30.80 -12.69
N HIS A 188 -6.32 31.44 -11.57
CA HIS A 188 -6.83 32.81 -11.53
C HIS A 188 -5.74 33.88 -11.65
N THR A 189 -4.46 33.52 -11.64
CA THR A 189 -3.32 34.45 -11.74
C THR A 189 -3.12 35.01 -13.16
N GLY A 190 -3.77 34.44 -14.18
CA GLY A 190 -3.78 34.96 -15.56
C GLY A 190 -2.47 34.83 -16.35
N SER A 191 -1.33 34.51 -15.70
CA SER A 191 -0.01 34.36 -16.34
C SER A 191 0.50 32.92 -16.24
N ARG A 192 0.68 32.25 -17.39
CA ARG A 192 1.20 30.88 -17.48
C ARG A 192 2.58 30.72 -16.83
N LYS A 193 3.44 31.75 -16.92
CA LYS A 193 4.76 31.74 -16.27
C LYS A 193 4.64 31.74 -14.75
N LYS A 194 3.75 32.57 -14.19
CA LYS A 194 3.51 32.61 -12.74
C LYS A 194 2.93 31.28 -12.24
N VAL A 195 1.97 30.71 -12.97
CA VAL A 195 1.40 29.38 -12.66
C VAL A 195 2.48 28.31 -12.60
N PHE A 196 3.35 28.25 -13.61
CA PHE A 196 4.41 27.25 -13.67
C PHE A 196 5.42 27.39 -12.53
N VAL A 197 5.84 28.62 -12.22
CA VAL A 197 6.78 28.89 -11.12
C VAL A 197 6.18 28.54 -9.76
N ILE A 198 4.93 28.95 -9.50
CA ILE A 198 4.25 28.62 -8.24
C ILE A 198 4.08 27.11 -8.11
N GLY A 199 3.67 26.43 -9.19
CA GLY A 199 3.53 24.98 -9.18
C GLY A 199 4.85 24.26 -8.93
N LEU A 200 5.93 24.67 -9.60
CA LEU A 200 7.24 24.07 -9.38
C LEU A 200 7.72 24.25 -7.93
N ILE A 201 7.52 25.44 -7.35
CA ILE A 201 7.83 25.70 -5.93
C ILE A 201 7.00 24.79 -5.03
N PHE A 202 5.68 24.73 -5.26
CA PHE A 202 4.78 23.89 -4.47
C PHE A 202 5.25 22.42 -4.45
N LEU A 203 5.44 21.84 -5.63
CA LEU A 203 5.80 20.42 -5.75
C LEU A 203 7.20 20.14 -5.18
N THR A 204 8.17 21.01 -5.44
CA THR A 204 9.53 20.86 -4.89
C THR A 204 9.53 20.94 -3.36
N VAL A 205 8.72 21.83 -2.77
CA VAL A 205 8.58 21.93 -1.31
C VAL A 205 7.91 20.67 -0.76
N THR A 206 6.87 20.15 -1.43
CA THR A 206 6.22 18.91 -1.05
C THR A 206 7.21 17.74 -1.04
N ALA A 207 7.96 17.53 -2.14
CA ALA A 207 8.98 16.49 -2.22
C ALA A 207 10.09 16.68 -1.18
N ALA A 208 10.49 17.92 -0.87
CA ALA A 208 11.50 18.18 0.16
C ALA A 208 11.00 17.81 1.57
N VAL A 209 9.76 18.20 1.92
CA VAL A 209 9.14 17.81 3.20
C VAL A 209 8.98 16.29 3.28
N TYR A 210 8.60 15.66 2.16
CA TYR A 210 8.49 14.21 2.06
C TYR A 210 9.84 13.51 2.25
N ALA A 211 10.91 13.96 1.58
CA ALA A 211 12.27 13.43 1.76
C ALA A 211 12.76 13.55 3.21
N LEU A 212 12.50 14.69 3.86
CA LEU A 212 12.81 14.91 5.28
C LEU A 212 12.07 13.91 6.15
N PHE A 213 10.81 13.63 5.83
CA PHE A 213 10.01 12.64 6.51
C PHE A 213 10.62 11.23 6.35
N ILE A 214 10.91 10.77 5.13
CA ILE A 214 11.52 9.45 4.87
C ILE A 214 12.87 9.32 5.59
N THR A 215 13.68 10.38 5.59
CA THR A 215 14.97 10.39 6.29
C THR A 215 14.79 10.33 7.82
N GLY A 216 13.81 11.08 8.35
CA GLY A 216 13.48 11.09 9.77
C GLY A 216 12.76 9.83 10.25
N LEU A 217 12.18 9.05 9.32
CA LEU A 217 11.42 7.85 9.60
C LEU A 217 12.24 6.83 10.41
N PHE A 218 13.54 6.68 10.15
CA PHE A 218 14.41 5.76 10.92
C PHE A 218 14.56 6.13 12.40
N THR A 219 14.51 7.42 12.73
CA THR A 219 14.55 7.88 14.13
C THR A 219 13.21 7.65 14.82
N VAL A 220 12.11 7.78 14.08
CA VAL A 220 10.73 7.64 14.59
C VAL A 220 10.31 6.17 14.70
N LEU A 221 10.67 5.31 13.74
CA LEU A 221 10.33 3.89 13.73
C LEU A 221 11.01 3.09 14.87
N LYS A 222 12.10 3.61 15.45
CA LYS A 222 12.68 3.05 16.69
C LYS A 222 11.73 3.18 17.89
N ILE A 223 10.72 4.03 17.82
CA ILE A 223 9.74 4.23 18.88
C ILE A 223 8.46 3.48 18.51
N VAL A 224 8.54 2.15 18.65
CA VAL A 224 7.53 1.14 18.25
C VAL A 224 6.13 1.42 18.83
N SER A 225 6.01 2.11 19.98
CA SER A 225 4.72 2.37 20.63
C SER A 225 3.81 3.37 19.91
N PHE A 226 4.30 4.14 18.92
CA PHE A 226 3.49 5.18 18.27
C PHE A 226 2.69 4.73 17.05
N THR A 227 3.05 3.63 16.40
CA THR A 227 2.53 3.25 15.07
C THR A 227 1.01 3.00 15.08
N LYS A 228 0.48 2.29 16.09
CA LYS A 228 -0.96 1.96 16.15
C LYS A 228 -1.85 3.19 16.37
N TRP A 229 -1.46 4.12 17.25
CA TRP A 229 -2.31 5.29 17.52
C TRP A 229 -2.23 6.32 16.39
N ILE A 230 -1.06 6.54 15.79
CA ILE A 230 -0.91 7.40 14.61
C ILE A 230 -1.80 6.87 13.47
N GLN A 231 -1.75 5.57 13.20
CA GLN A 231 -2.60 4.93 12.19
C GLN A 231 -4.10 5.14 12.46
N VAL A 232 -4.55 4.96 13.71
CA VAL A 232 -5.96 5.20 14.08
C VAL A 232 -6.34 6.67 13.89
N ILE A 233 -5.50 7.61 14.33
CA ILE A 233 -5.74 9.05 14.16
C ILE A 233 -5.86 9.40 12.67
N VAL A 234 -4.91 8.93 11.86
CA VAL A 234 -4.90 9.11 10.41
C VAL A 234 -6.16 8.54 9.77
N ALA A 235 -6.54 7.32 10.14
CA ALA A 235 -7.74 6.68 9.60
C ALA A 235 -9.01 7.44 9.98
N LEU A 236 -9.11 7.96 11.20
CA LEU A 236 -10.24 8.79 11.64
C LEU A 236 -10.30 10.13 10.90
N VAL A 237 -9.16 10.78 10.67
CA VAL A 237 -9.08 12.01 9.86
C VAL A 237 -9.51 11.72 8.42
N SER A 238 -8.93 10.70 7.79
CA SER A 238 -9.29 10.28 6.43
C SER A 238 -10.78 9.92 6.32
N LEU A 239 -11.34 9.22 7.31
CA LEU A 239 -12.77 8.89 7.38
C LEU A 239 -13.63 10.15 7.48
N PHE A 240 -13.26 11.12 8.32
CA PHE A 240 -13.98 12.39 8.42
C PHE A 240 -14.00 13.13 7.08
N PHE A 241 -12.84 13.26 6.42
CA PHE A 241 -12.74 13.89 5.11
C PHE A 241 -13.52 13.12 4.04
N ALA A 242 -13.48 11.78 4.08
CA ALA A 242 -14.25 10.93 3.19
C ALA A 242 -15.75 11.17 3.31
N ILE A 243 -16.28 11.16 4.53
CA ILE A 243 -17.71 11.39 4.81
C ILE A 243 -18.13 12.78 4.31
N VAL A 244 -17.37 13.83 4.61
CA VAL A 244 -17.69 15.19 4.18
C VAL A 244 -17.67 15.33 2.66
N ASN A 245 -16.67 14.76 1.98
CA ASN A 245 -16.56 14.81 0.52
C ASN A 245 -17.67 14.02 -0.19
N ILE A 246 -18.02 12.81 0.28
CA ILE A 246 -19.13 12.01 -0.26
C ILE A 246 -20.45 12.73 -0.02
N LYS A 247 -20.67 13.28 1.17
CA LYS A 247 -21.86 14.08 1.48
C LYS A 247 -21.96 15.31 0.57
N ASP A 248 -20.85 16.01 0.33
CA ASP A 248 -20.82 17.17 -0.56
C ASP A 248 -21.14 16.81 -2.02
N TYR A 249 -20.90 15.58 -2.47
CA TYR A 249 -21.36 15.15 -3.79
C TYR A 249 -22.90 15.11 -3.89
N PHE A 250 -23.57 14.53 -2.90
CA PHE A 250 -25.03 14.38 -2.88
C PHE A 250 -25.74 15.68 -2.48
N TRP A 251 -25.31 16.31 -1.39
CA TRP A 251 -25.86 17.56 -0.84
C TRP A 251 -24.80 18.65 -0.90
N TYR A 252 -24.63 19.22 -2.08
CA TYR A 252 -23.60 20.20 -2.36
C TYR A 252 -23.88 21.52 -1.61
N LYS A 253 -22.89 22.00 -0.84
CA LYS A 253 -22.93 23.21 0.00
C LYS A 253 -23.92 23.18 1.18
N GLU A 254 -24.54 22.04 1.50
CA GLU A 254 -25.44 21.92 2.65
C GLU A 254 -24.68 21.44 3.91
N GLY A 255 -24.84 22.14 5.04
CA GLY A 255 -24.22 21.75 6.32
C GLY A 255 -22.70 21.95 6.35
N ILE A 256 -21.96 20.98 6.93
CA ILE A 256 -20.49 20.98 6.91
C ILE A 256 -20.03 20.66 5.48
N SER A 257 -19.36 21.60 4.82
CA SER A 257 -18.90 21.47 3.43
C SER A 257 -17.50 22.06 3.29
N PHE A 258 -16.64 21.38 2.52
CA PHE A 258 -15.33 21.93 2.14
C PHE A 258 -15.40 22.89 0.95
N THR A 259 -16.59 23.11 0.37
CA THR A 259 -16.83 24.18 -0.60
C THR A 259 -17.29 25.46 0.11
N ILE A 260 -16.76 26.59 -0.35
CA ILE A 260 -17.15 27.93 0.08
C ILE A 260 -18.62 28.19 -0.26
N ASP A 261 -19.41 28.55 0.75
CA ASP A 261 -20.80 28.96 0.63
C ASP A 261 -20.96 30.22 -0.25
N ASP A 262 -21.99 30.26 -1.09
CA ASP A 262 -22.22 31.34 -2.05
C ASP A 262 -22.43 32.70 -1.38
N SER A 263 -23.00 32.75 -0.18
CA SER A 263 -23.21 33.99 0.59
C SER A 263 -21.89 34.62 1.06
N LYS A 264 -20.85 33.80 1.29
CA LYS A 264 -19.55 34.26 1.79
C LYS A 264 -18.53 34.55 0.68
N LYS A 265 -18.81 34.12 -0.56
CA LYS A 265 -17.95 34.35 -1.72
C LYS A 265 -17.55 35.83 -1.87
N PRO A 266 -18.48 36.82 -1.88
CA PRO A 266 -18.09 38.21 -2.14
C PRO A 266 -17.07 38.75 -1.13
N GLY A 267 -17.25 38.45 0.16
CA GLY A 267 -16.35 38.90 1.22
C GLY A 267 -14.98 38.23 1.18
N ILE A 268 -14.93 36.92 0.86
CA ILE A 268 -13.66 36.20 0.67
C ILE A 268 -12.94 36.71 -0.56
N PHE A 269 -13.63 36.87 -1.69
CA PHE A 269 -13.02 37.41 -2.92
C PHE A 269 -12.54 38.85 -2.73
N GLN A 270 -13.25 39.70 -2.00
CA GLN A 270 -12.79 41.05 -1.67
C GLN A 270 -11.52 41.03 -0.81
N ARG A 271 -11.44 40.15 0.21
CA ARG A 271 -10.24 40.00 1.04
C ARG A 271 -9.07 39.43 0.24
N MET A 272 -9.32 38.41 -0.57
CA MET A 272 -8.33 37.79 -1.44
C MET A 272 -7.79 38.81 -2.46
N ARG A 273 -8.67 39.60 -3.07
CA ARG A 273 -8.29 40.68 -3.98
C ARG A 273 -7.55 41.80 -3.27
N LYS A 274 -7.91 42.14 -2.03
CA LYS A 274 -7.16 43.11 -1.22
C LYS A 274 -5.77 42.61 -0.82
N VAL A 275 -5.60 41.31 -0.61
CA VAL A 275 -4.29 40.66 -0.38
C VAL A 275 -3.47 40.60 -1.66
N LEU A 276 -4.10 40.33 -2.81
CA LEU A 276 -3.45 40.34 -4.12
C LEU A 276 -3.09 41.76 -4.57
N ASP A 277 -3.95 42.75 -4.34
CA ASP A 277 -3.73 44.17 -4.65
C ASP A 277 -2.76 44.83 -3.67
N ALA A 278 -2.76 44.44 -2.39
CA ALA A 278 -1.73 44.84 -1.41
C ALA A 278 -0.43 44.04 -1.57
N GLY A 279 -0.44 43.02 -2.43
CA GLY A 279 0.55 41.96 -2.52
C GLY A 279 1.00 41.68 -3.96
N ASP A 280 1.40 42.73 -4.69
CA ASP A 280 2.23 42.58 -5.90
C ASP A 280 3.63 41.96 -5.61
N SER A 281 3.90 41.65 -4.34
CA SER A 281 5.06 40.89 -3.88
C SER A 281 4.92 39.43 -4.28
N PHE A 282 5.61 39.06 -5.37
CA PHE A 282 5.90 37.68 -5.77
C PHE A 282 6.31 36.80 -4.56
N TRP A 283 7.12 37.36 -3.65
CA TRP A 283 7.59 36.69 -2.43
C TRP A 283 6.48 36.34 -1.43
N GLY A 284 5.43 37.17 -1.31
CA GLY A 284 4.28 36.85 -0.46
C GLY A 284 3.52 35.62 -0.98
N THR A 285 3.38 35.50 -2.30
CA THR A 285 2.76 34.33 -2.94
C THR A 285 3.63 33.09 -2.79
N VAL A 286 4.95 33.22 -2.95
CA VAL A 286 5.91 32.13 -2.71
C VAL A 286 5.84 31.65 -1.26
N GLY A 287 5.86 32.56 -0.28
CA GLY A 287 5.76 32.21 1.14
C GLY A 287 4.45 31.49 1.49
N ALA A 288 3.32 31.98 1.00
CA ALA A 288 2.02 31.32 1.18
C ALA A 288 1.98 29.92 0.54
N THR A 289 2.61 29.77 -0.63
CA THR A 289 2.71 28.49 -1.34
C THR A 289 3.53 27.48 -0.53
N ILE A 290 4.67 27.89 0.04
CA ILE A 290 5.51 27.04 0.88
C ILE A 290 4.74 26.54 2.12
N VAL A 291 4.05 27.44 2.81
CA VAL A 291 3.27 27.09 4.01
C VAL A 291 2.14 26.13 3.66
N LEU A 292 1.43 26.39 2.56
CA LEU A 292 0.37 25.52 2.08
C LEU A 292 0.93 24.14 1.70
N ALA A 293 2.03 24.09 0.93
CA ALA A 293 2.69 22.85 0.52
C ALA A 293 3.11 22.01 1.73
N ALA A 294 3.75 22.61 2.73
CA ALA A 294 4.14 21.92 3.95
C ALA A 294 2.94 21.36 4.72
N GLY A 295 1.86 22.15 4.88
CA GLY A 295 0.65 21.69 5.56
C GLY A 295 -0.05 20.55 4.83
N VAL A 296 -0.08 20.62 3.50
CA VAL A 296 -0.63 19.57 2.64
C VAL A 296 0.22 18.29 2.69
N SER A 297 1.54 18.42 2.68
CA SER A 297 2.47 17.28 2.75
C SER A 297 2.29 16.44 4.02
N LEU A 298 1.94 17.07 5.15
CA LEU A 298 1.64 16.37 6.40
C LEU A 298 0.41 15.47 6.28
N VAL A 299 -0.60 15.93 5.55
CA VAL A 299 -1.83 15.15 5.30
C VAL A 299 -1.57 14.06 4.27
N GLU A 300 -0.83 14.38 3.21
CA GLU A 300 -0.46 13.45 2.14
C GLU A 300 0.38 12.28 2.65
N PHE A 301 1.35 12.55 3.53
CA PHE A 301 2.13 11.51 4.18
C PHE A 301 1.23 10.45 4.85
N SER A 302 0.14 10.87 5.45
CA SER A 302 -0.81 9.97 6.11
C SER A 302 -1.51 9.02 5.13
N CYS A 303 -1.65 9.41 3.86
CA CYS A 303 -2.21 8.58 2.80
C CYS A 303 -1.22 7.57 2.21
N THR A 304 0.08 7.87 2.22
CA THR A 304 1.09 7.10 1.47
C THR A 304 2.24 6.55 2.28
N ALA A 305 2.24 6.75 3.61
CA ALA A 305 3.27 6.29 4.54
C ALA A 305 3.71 4.82 4.33
N GLY A 306 2.80 3.96 3.87
CA GLY A 306 3.10 2.56 3.57
C GLY A 306 4.23 2.37 2.55
N PHE A 307 4.31 3.20 1.51
CA PHE A 307 5.32 3.04 0.45
C PHE A 307 6.75 3.38 0.93
N PRO A 308 7.00 4.52 1.63
CA PRO A 308 8.29 4.76 2.25
C PRO A 308 8.67 3.71 3.30
N VAL A 309 7.72 3.22 4.10
CA VAL A 309 8.00 2.17 5.09
C VAL A 309 8.42 0.87 4.40
N LEU A 310 7.69 0.44 3.37
CA LEU A 310 8.06 -0.74 2.57
C LEU A 310 9.46 -0.59 1.96
N TRP A 311 9.72 0.57 1.34
CA TRP A 311 11.01 0.86 0.69
C TRP A 311 12.18 0.89 1.70
N THR A 312 12.00 1.57 2.84
CA THR A 312 13.03 1.62 3.90
C THR A 312 13.29 0.25 4.52
N ASN A 313 12.26 -0.59 4.69
CA ASN A 313 12.40 -1.97 5.17
C ASN A 313 13.20 -2.82 4.17
N LEU A 314 12.91 -2.73 2.87
CA LEU A 314 13.66 -3.42 1.81
C LEU A 314 15.16 -3.05 1.83
N LEU A 315 15.48 -1.76 1.95
CA LEU A 315 16.87 -1.30 2.04
C LEU A 315 17.57 -1.73 3.34
N THR A 316 16.81 -1.80 4.43
CA THR A 316 17.34 -2.25 5.73
C THR A 316 17.64 -3.74 5.71
N ALA A 317 16.73 -4.55 5.15
CA ALA A 317 16.93 -6.00 5.00
C ALA A 317 18.19 -6.33 4.18
N GLN A 318 18.50 -5.50 3.19
CA GLN A 318 19.67 -5.63 2.32
C GLN A 318 20.94 -4.95 2.90
N ASN A 319 20.89 -4.46 4.15
CA ASN A 319 22.02 -3.81 4.85
C ASN A 319 22.72 -2.71 4.01
N VAL A 320 21.92 -1.86 3.37
CA VAL A 320 22.43 -0.86 2.43
C VAL A 320 23.23 0.23 3.14
N ALA A 321 24.40 0.56 2.61
CA ALA A 321 25.26 1.62 3.16
C ALA A 321 24.57 3.01 3.09
N PRO A 322 24.82 3.94 4.04
CA PRO A 322 24.15 5.24 4.08
C PRO A 322 24.27 6.09 2.82
N ALA A 323 25.40 6.02 2.11
CA ALA A 323 25.60 6.75 0.86
C ALA A 323 24.70 6.21 -0.27
N VAL A 324 24.56 4.89 -0.36
CA VAL A 324 23.68 4.23 -1.33
C VAL A 324 22.22 4.50 -0.98
N PHE A 325 21.87 4.51 0.31
CA PHE A 325 20.55 4.93 0.79
C PHE A 325 20.19 6.34 0.32
N ILE A 326 21.08 7.33 0.50
CA ILE A 326 20.85 8.70 0.04
C ILE A 326 20.70 8.75 -1.49
N GLY A 327 21.55 8.01 -2.22
CA GLY A 327 21.44 7.91 -3.68
C GLY A 327 20.09 7.36 -4.14
N LEU A 328 19.62 6.27 -3.51
CA LEU A 328 18.31 5.69 -3.82
C LEU A 328 17.15 6.60 -3.36
N LEU A 329 17.30 7.34 -2.26
CA LEU A 329 16.31 8.34 -1.84
C LEU A 329 16.18 9.46 -2.88
N LEU A 330 17.28 9.92 -3.45
CA LEU A 330 17.25 10.92 -4.52
C LEU A 330 16.56 10.38 -5.77
N VAL A 331 16.80 9.11 -6.12
CA VAL A 331 16.08 8.45 -7.22
C VAL A 331 14.58 8.36 -6.91
N TYR A 332 14.22 7.96 -5.69
CA TYR A 332 12.83 7.92 -5.24
C TYR A 332 12.19 9.30 -5.42
N MET A 333 12.81 10.35 -4.87
CA MET A 333 12.27 11.72 -4.94
C MET A 333 12.18 12.23 -6.38
N LEU A 334 13.12 11.85 -7.25
CA LEU A 334 13.10 12.23 -8.66
C LEU A 334 11.87 11.65 -9.37
N ILE A 335 11.59 10.36 -9.19
CA ILE A 335 10.44 9.71 -9.81
C ILE A 335 9.13 10.25 -9.24
N TYR A 336 9.03 10.30 -7.91
CA TYR A 336 7.88 10.87 -7.21
C TYR A 336 7.54 12.29 -7.73
N GLN A 337 8.55 13.16 -7.82
CA GLN A 337 8.41 14.52 -8.32
C GLN A 337 8.07 14.58 -9.82
N LEU A 338 8.61 13.65 -10.61
CA LEU A 338 8.38 13.59 -12.06
C LEU A 338 6.91 13.31 -12.37
N ASP A 339 6.29 12.39 -11.64
CA ASP A 339 4.88 12.01 -11.83
C ASP A 339 3.95 13.21 -11.63
N GLU A 340 4.15 13.92 -10.52
CA GLU A 340 3.38 15.13 -10.23
C GLU A 340 3.64 16.24 -11.25
N LEU A 341 4.88 16.41 -11.70
CA LEU A 341 5.23 17.39 -12.74
C LEU A 341 4.59 17.05 -14.09
N VAL A 342 4.47 15.78 -14.45
CA VAL A 342 3.78 15.34 -15.65
C VAL A 342 2.29 15.64 -15.54
N ILE A 343 1.65 15.29 -14.42
CA ILE A 343 0.22 15.55 -14.19
C ILE A 343 -0.06 17.07 -14.17
N PHE A 344 0.73 17.82 -13.41
CA PHE A 344 0.64 19.28 -13.35
C PHE A 344 0.90 19.93 -14.71
N GLY A 345 1.96 19.51 -15.40
CA GLY A 345 2.35 20.02 -16.70
C GLY A 345 1.26 19.78 -17.74
N THR A 346 0.76 18.55 -17.85
CA THR A 346 -0.35 18.23 -18.74
C THR A 346 -1.58 19.06 -18.44
N ALA A 347 -1.94 19.27 -17.17
CA ALA A 347 -3.02 20.16 -16.78
C ALA A 347 -2.76 21.61 -17.27
N VAL A 348 -1.59 22.19 -16.96
CA VAL A 348 -1.22 23.57 -17.34
C VAL A 348 -1.19 23.78 -18.86
N PHE A 349 -0.66 22.82 -19.63
CA PHE A 349 -0.59 22.91 -21.09
C PHE A 349 -1.93 22.60 -21.77
N SER A 350 -2.75 21.70 -21.19
CA SER A 350 -4.10 21.38 -21.68
C SER A 350 -5.10 22.51 -21.46
N LEU A 351 -4.77 23.54 -20.68
CA LEU A 351 -5.63 24.67 -20.38
C LEU A 351 -5.79 25.64 -21.57
N LYS A 352 -6.54 25.21 -22.59
CA LYS A 352 -7.71 25.97 -23.07
C LYS A 352 -8.81 25.69 -22.05
N ALA A 353 -8.86 26.47 -20.97
CA ALA A 353 -9.68 26.22 -19.79
C ALA A 353 -11.12 25.77 -20.14
N SER A 354 -11.39 24.48 -20.06
CA SER A 354 -12.75 24.02 -19.76
C SER A 354 -13.05 24.61 -18.40
N LYS A 355 -14.00 25.54 -18.30
CA LYS A 355 -14.45 26.04 -17.00
C LYS A 355 -14.81 24.81 -16.17
N LEU A 356 -14.07 24.55 -15.10
CA LEU A 356 -14.41 23.50 -14.15
C LEU A 356 -15.75 23.91 -13.52
N GLU A 357 -16.83 23.45 -14.13
CA GLU A 357 -18.18 23.71 -13.62
C GLU A 357 -18.39 23.01 -12.28
N GLU A 358 -19.37 23.47 -11.50
CA GLU A 358 -19.71 22.87 -10.21
C GLU A 358 -19.98 21.36 -10.32
N LYS A 359 -20.45 20.88 -11.49
CA LYS A 359 -20.64 19.46 -11.79
C LYS A 359 -19.34 18.65 -11.73
N HIS A 360 -18.23 19.19 -12.24
CA HIS A 360 -16.92 18.54 -12.22
C HIS A 360 -16.36 18.51 -10.79
N GLY A 361 -16.50 19.63 -10.06
CA GLY A 361 -16.13 19.71 -8.65
C GLY A 361 -16.88 18.70 -7.79
N ARG A 362 -18.18 18.51 -8.01
CA ARG A 362 -18.98 17.47 -7.32
C ARG A 362 -18.44 16.06 -7.59
N ILE A 363 -18.18 15.71 -8.86
CA ILE A 363 -17.63 14.39 -9.21
C ILE A 363 -16.27 14.17 -8.54
N LEU A 364 -15.40 15.18 -8.56
CA LEU A 364 -14.08 15.08 -7.96
C LEU A 364 -14.16 14.83 -6.44
N LYS A 365 -15.13 15.45 -5.76
CA LYS A 365 -15.40 15.15 -4.35
C LYS A 365 -15.87 13.73 -4.11
N LEU A 366 -16.70 13.16 -4.99
CA LEU A 366 -17.09 11.76 -4.87
C LEU A 366 -15.88 10.84 -5.05
N VAL A 367 -15.08 11.07 -6.10
CA VAL A 367 -13.87 10.26 -6.38
C VAL A 367 -12.91 10.31 -5.19
N GLY A 368 -12.53 11.51 -4.75
CA GLY A 368 -11.64 11.69 -3.60
C GLY A 368 -12.24 11.10 -2.31
N GLY A 369 -13.53 11.33 -2.07
CA GLY A 369 -14.21 10.83 -0.88
C GLY A 369 -14.30 9.30 -0.81
N VAL A 370 -14.61 8.63 -1.93
CA VAL A 370 -14.66 7.15 -2.00
C VAL A 370 -13.25 6.55 -1.86
N LEU A 371 -12.24 7.17 -2.47
CA LEU A 371 -10.84 6.76 -2.30
C LEU A 371 -10.39 6.87 -0.84
N MET A 372 -10.62 8.03 -0.20
CA MET A 372 -10.29 8.24 1.21
C MET A 372 -11.06 7.28 2.12
N LEU A 373 -12.32 6.96 1.80
CA LEU A 373 -13.12 5.98 2.55
C LEU A 373 -12.51 4.57 2.45
N ALA A 374 -12.15 4.15 1.24
CA ALA A 374 -11.53 2.85 1.01
C ALA A 374 -10.20 2.72 1.78
N LEU A 375 -9.36 3.75 1.71
CA LEU A 375 -8.11 3.81 2.48
C LEU A 375 -8.37 3.73 3.99
N ALA A 376 -9.29 4.52 4.52
CA ALA A 376 -9.63 4.52 5.94
C ALA A 376 -10.15 3.17 6.44
N ILE A 377 -11.03 2.50 5.67
CA ILE A 377 -11.56 1.18 6.01
C ILE A 377 -10.43 0.15 6.04
N VAL A 378 -9.57 0.12 5.02
CA VAL A 378 -8.47 -0.85 4.97
C VAL A 378 -7.50 -0.63 6.12
N MET A 379 -7.15 0.62 6.43
CA MET A 379 -6.30 0.95 7.56
C MET A 379 -6.92 0.61 8.93
N LEU A 380 -8.25 0.49 9.05
CA LEU A 380 -8.91 0.07 10.29
C LEU A 380 -9.11 -1.44 10.39
N VAL A 381 -9.34 -2.13 9.27
CA VAL A 381 -9.70 -3.54 9.24
C VAL A 381 -8.49 -4.45 9.07
N LYS A 382 -7.67 -4.23 8.03
CA LYS A 382 -6.49 -5.05 7.70
C LYS A 382 -5.42 -4.18 7.04
N PRO A 383 -4.56 -3.52 7.85
CA PRO A 383 -3.52 -2.62 7.34
C PRO A 383 -2.49 -3.31 6.45
N SER A 384 -2.28 -4.62 6.62
CA SER A 384 -1.40 -5.46 5.80
C SER A 384 -1.83 -5.55 4.33
N LEU A 385 -3.04 -5.12 3.98
CA LEU A 385 -3.43 -4.98 2.58
C LEU A 385 -2.74 -3.80 1.89
N MET A 386 -2.30 -2.78 2.64
CA MET A 386 -1.59 -1.62 2.08
C MET A 386 -0.10 -1.86 1.88
N SER A 387 0.49 -2.84 2.58
CA SER A 387 1.90 -3.20 2.39
C SER A 387 2.14 -3.99 1.09
N ASN A 388 1.09 -4.56 0.52
CA ASN A 388 1.15 -5.35 -0.72
C ASN A 388 0.71 -4.49 -1.91
N LEU A 389 1.59 -4.29 -2.90
CA LEU A 389 1.28 -3.41 -4.05
C LEU A 389 0.01 -3.87 -4.79
N SER A 390 -0.13 -5.17 -5.06
CA SER A 390 -1.29 -5.72 -5.79
C SER A 390 -2.59 -5.50 -5.04
N SER A 391 -2.59 -5.70 -3.72
CA SER A 391 -3.73 -5.42 -2.84
C SER A 391 -4.10 -3.94 -2.88
N SER A 392 -3.12 -3.04 -2.78
CA SER A 392 -3.33 -1.60 -2.90
C SER A 392 -3.94 -1.20 -4.25
N LEU A 393 -3.44 -1.74 -5.36
CA LEU A 393 -3.99 -1.50 -6.70
C LEU A 393 -5.43 -1.99 -6.84
N ILE A 394 -5.73 -3.18 -6.29
CA ILE A 394 -7.09 -3.73 -6.27
C ILE A 394 -8.03 -2.83 -5.45
N ILE A 395 -7.60 -2.34 -4.30
CA ILE A 395 -8.38 -1.42 -3.46
C ILE A 395 -8.72 -0.15 -4.23
N PHE A 396 -7.75 0.45 -4.93
CA PHE A 396 -8.00 1.62 -5.76
C PHE A 396 -8.94 1.31 -6.94
N ALA A 397 -8.75 0.18 -7.62
CA ALA A 397 -9.63 -0.26 -8.69
C ALA A 397 -11.08 -0.44 -8.20
N ILE A 398 -11.27 -1.08 -7.05
CA ILE A 398 -12.58 -1.23 -6.40
C ILE A 398 -13.18 0.15 -6.09
N ALA A 399 -12.41 1.09 -5.54
CA ALA A 399 -12.88 2.44 -5.25
C ALA A 399 -13.33 3.20 -6.50
N PHE A 400 -12.60 3.09 -7.62
CA PHE A 400 -13.01 3.65 -8.91
C PHE A 400 -14.27 2.99 -9.47
N VAL A 401 -14.38 1.66 -9.38
CA VAL A 401 -15.59 0.92 -9.81
C VAL A 401 -16.80 1.32 -8.97
N LEU A 402 -16.65 1.39 -7.64
CA LEU A 402 -17.70 1.87 -6.73
C LEU A 402 -18.13 3.29 -7.07
N THR A 403 -17.17 4.17 -7.37
CA THR A 403 -17.46 5.55 -7.79
C THR A 403 -18.25 5.57 -9.09
N ALA A 404 -17.84 4.78 -10.09
CA ALA A 404 -18.54 4.67 -11.37
C ALA A 404 -19.96 4.11 -11.18
N LEU A 405 -20.14 3.10 -10.32
CA LEU A 405 -21.45 2.55 -9.97
C LEU A 405 -22.34 3.58 -9.28
N VAL A 406 -21.80 4.35 -8.33
CA VAL A 406 -22.54 5.44 -7.67
C VAL A 406 -22.95 6.50 -8.70
N LEU A 407 -22.05 6.91 -9.59
CA LEU A 407 -22.37 7.87 -10.66
C LEU A 407 -23.46 7.34 -11.61
N LEU A 408 -23.36 6.06 -12.00
CA LEU A 408 -24.32 5.42 -12.89
C LEU A 408 -25.70 5.27 -12.23
N LEU A 409 -25.73 4.84 -10.96
CA LEU A 409 -26.96 4.74 -10.17
C LEU A 409 -27.60 6.10 -9.95
N HIS A 410 -26.83 7.08 -9.47
CA HIS A 410 -27.31 8.41 -9.09
C HIS A 410 -27.75 9.25 -10.29
N ARG A 411 -27.01 9.22 -11.41
CA ARG A 411 -27.27 10.11 -12.55
C ARG A 411 -28.05 9.49 -13.71
N LYS A 412 -28.12 8.16 -13.80
CA LYS A 412 -28.74 7.48 -14.94
C LYS A 412 -29.90 6.58 -14.52
N ILE A 413 -29.67 5.66 -13.59
CA ILE A 413 -30.68 4.67 -13.19
C ILE A 413 -31.79 5.32 -12.34
N LEU A 414 -31.46 5.93 -11.20
CA LEU A 414 -32.47 6.51 -10.30
C LEU A 414 -33.34 7.58 -10.99
N PRO A 415 -32.78 8.50 -11.80
CA PRO A 415 -33.59 9.46 -12.56
C PRO A 415 -34.53 8.80 -13.57
N SER A 416 -34.14 7.67 -14.18
CA SER A 416 -35.01 6.92 -15.11
C SER A 416 -36.23 6.29 -14.41
N PHE A 417 -36.12 6.00 -13.11
CA PHE A 417 -37.23 5.59 -12.24
C PHE A 417 -37.96 6.77 -11.57
N GLY A 418 -37.61 8.02 -11.92
CA GLY A 418 -38.21 9.23 -11.34
C GLY A 418 -37.74 9.56 -9.92
N ILE A 419 -36.70 8.89 -9.43
CA ILE A 419 -36.12 9.11 -8.09
C ILE A 419 -34.95 10.09 -8.23
N TRP A 420 -35.04 11.23 -7.57
CA TRP A 420 -33.98 12.26 -7.55
C TRP A 420 -33.46 12.45 -6.13
N ILE A 421 -32.15 12.32 -5.93
CA ILE A 421 -31.50 12.40 -4.61
C ILE A 421 -30.58 13.62 -4.54
N GLY A 422 -30.66 14.35 -3.43
CA GLY A 422 -29.78 15.49 -3.13
C GLY A 422 -29.95 16.66 -4.09
N SER A 423 -28.85 17.33 -4.45
CA SER A 423 -28.87 18.56 -5.25
C SER A 423 -29.50 18.40 -6.65
N GLU A 424 -29.59 17.18 -7.20
CA GLU A 424 -30.29 16.95 -8.48
C GLU A 424 -31.81 17.03 -8.35
N ARG A 425 -32.37 16.73 -7.16
CA ARG A 425 -33.80 16.92 -6.86
C ARG A 425 -34.18 18.40 -6.92
N ASP A 426 -33.33 19.26 -6.39
CA ASP A 426 -33.56 20.70 -6.37
C ASP A 426 -33.45 21.34 -7.76
N GLU A 427 -32.49 20.89 -8.58
CA GLU A 427 -32.41 21.30 -9.99
C GLU A 427 -33.65 20.87 -10.77
N HIS A 428 -34.11 19.63 -10.61
CA HIS A 428 -35.33 19.15 -11.27
C HIS A 428 -36.58 19.92 -10.82
N ARG A 429 -36.71 20.20 -9.51
CA ARG A 429 -37.83 20.99 -8.96
C ARG A 429 -37.82 22.43 -9.49
N LYS A 430 -36.64 23.07 -9.58
CA LYS A 430 -36.48 24.42 -10.16
C LYS A 430 -36.76 24.44 -11.67
N GLY A 431 -36.32 23.42 -12.42
CA GLY A 431 -36.57 23.28 -13.85
C GLY A 431 -38.06 23.03 -14.18
N GLY A 432 -38.73 22.19 -13.41
CA GLY A 432 -40.17 21.92 -13.54
C GLY A 432 -41.05 23.13 -13.22
N ALA A 433 -40.66 23.95 -12.24
CA ALA A 433 -41.34 25.21 -11.94
C ALA A 433 -41.20 26.26 -13.06
N LYS A 434 -40.08 26.26 -13.81
CA LYS A 434 -39.86 27.11 -14.97
C LYS A 434 -40.71 26.68 -16.18
N LYS A 435 -40.88 25.37 -16.40
CA LYS A 435 -41.73 24.82 -17.48
C LYS A 435 -43.23 25.03 -17.27
N LYS A 436 -43.71 25.16 -16.03
CA LYS A 436 -45.13 25.46 -15.71
C LYS A 436 -45.49 26.95 -15.81
N LYS A 437 -44.50 27.84 -16.03
CA LYS A 437 -44.69 29.29 -16.11
C LYS A 437 -44.66 29.85 -17.54
N HIS A 438 -44.62 28.97 -18.54
CA HIS A 438 -44.69 29.34 -19.96
C HIS A 438 -45.88 28.68 -20.62
#